data_AF-A0A9P5GHU1-F1
#
_entry.id   AF-A0A9P5GHU1-F1
#
_cell.length_a   1.000
_cell.length_b   1.000
_cell.length_c   1.000
_cell.angle_alpha   90.00
_cell.angle_beta   90.00
_cell.angle_gamma   90.00
#
_symmetry.space_group_name_H-M   'P 1'
#
loop_
_entity.id
_entity.type
_entity.pdbx_description
1 polymer ?
#
loop_
_entity_poly.entity_id
_entity_poly.type
_entity_poly.pdbx_seq_one_letter_code
_entity_poly.pdbx_strand_id
1 'polypeptide(L)'
;MAEIGRIVETVSTDVLSLGSVSANGYSVKTADTINTCDNALNVILGHLPEYLQFHDSNRTIGKDWQEIQRTHLGLTYHLTKLMMHRPALVLVTLHSHSGEPSPNMPSLQKSIDAAIASAKCIVDLAHQAIFTRIQVIQNDASVASFVMSACVTLLYNVIEPSVTSTYAKDIFSHVERAIHCLDKMDHVGPTTGKALSVDVMKCAKDALMLSNSDIRFDHAMIDEFPWLNFNSDPISDQNLAADVQHPLNFDAQMAQMPSHSDGLNSNANDLVPADISGMNYLSYWLNGNVFDFGIPEDLN
;
A
#
# COMPACT_ATOMS: atom_id res chain seq x y z
N MET A 1 10.48 6.53 13.30
CA MET A 1 9.67 5.32 13.04
C MET A 1 8.55 5.13 14.06
N ALA A 2 8.81 5.13 15.38
CA ALA A 2 7.77 4.96 16.40
C ALA A 2 6.59 5.96 16.28
N GLU A 3 6.87 7.21 15.94
CA GLU A 3 5.81 8.23 15.76
C GLU A 3 4.89 7.93 14.58
N ILE A 4 5.45 7.45 13.46
CA ILE A 4 4.65 6.99 12.32
C ILE A 4 3.84 5.75 12.72
N GLY A 5 4.40 4.85 13.53
CA GLY A 5 3.68 3.71 14.08
C GLY A 5 2.42 4.10 14.85
N ARG A 6 2.49 5.13 15.70
CA ARG A 6 1.30 5.68 16.40
C ARG A 6 0.25 6.22 15.43
N ILE A 7 0.69 6.88 14.35
CA ILE A 7 -0.23 7.36 13.31
C ILE A 7 -0.89 6.17 12.62
N VAL A 8 -0.13 5.13 12.24
CA VAL A 8 -0.67 3.90 11.63
C VAL A 8 -1.71 3.23 12.51
N GLU A 9 -1.49 3.21 13.83
CA GLU A 9 -2.48 2.69 14.79
C GLU A 9 -3.77 3.50 14.72
N THR A 10 -3.71 4.83 14.79
CA THR A 10 -4.89 5.71 14.64
C THR A 10 -5.60 5.51 13.30
N VAL A 11 -4.85 5.36 12.20
CA VAL A 11 -5.43 5.11 10.87
C VAL A 11 -6.17 3.78 10.85
N SER A 12 -5.59 2.74 11.45
CA SER A 12 -6.19 1.41 11.50
C SER A 12 -7.48 1.39 12.33
N THR A 13 -7.53 2.10 13.46
CA THR A 13 -8.71 2.11 14.34
C THR A 13 -9.82 3.04 13.85
N ASP A 14 -9.46 4.20 13.32
CA ASP A 14 -10.43 5.29 13.10
C ASP A 14 -10.81 5.47 11.64
N VAL A 15 -9.88 5.20 10.71
CA VAL A 15 -10.10 5.39 9.26
C VAL A 15 -10.52 4.07 8.61
N LEU A 16 -9.87 2.96 8.95
CA LEU A 16 -10.10 1.65 8.32
C LEU A 16 -11.11 0.76 9.06
N SER A 17 -11.71 1.23 10.16
CA SER A 17 -12.75 0.51 10.88
C SER A 17 -13.98 0.27 10.01
N LEU A 18 -14.62 -0.89 10.17
CA LEU A 18 -15.83 -1.29 9.45
C LEU A 18 -16.98 -0.26 9.59
N GLY A 19 -17.04 0.42 10.74
CA GLY A 19 -18.03 1.48 10.99
C GLY A 19 -17.76 2.75 10.16
N SER A 20 -16.49 3.03 9.86
CA SER A 20 -16.05 4.18 9.07
C SER A 20 -16.23 3.96 7.57
N VAL A 21 -16.26 2.71 7.09
CA VAL A 21 -16.34 2.36 5.65
C VAL A 21 -17.77 2.01 5.19
N SER A 22 -18.74 1.82 6.10
CA SER A 22 -20.15 1.54 5.76
C SER A 22 -20.86 2.72 5.06
N ALA A 23 -22.00 2.50 4.39
CA ALA A 23 -22.69 3.37 3.40
C ALA A 23 -22.84 4.89 3.69
N ASN A 24 -22.56 5.39 4.90
CA ASN A 24 -22.38 6.82 5.21
C ASN A 24 -20.88 7.22 5.29
N GLY A 25 -20.02 6.49 4.58
CA GLY A 25 -18.63 6.14 4.94
C GLY A 25 -17.53 7.18 4.79
N TYR A 26 -17.88 8.46 4.64
CA TYR A 26 -16.91 9.54 4.79
C TYR A 26 -17.49 10.57 5.74
N SER A 27 -17.46 10.23 7.03
CA SER A 27 -17.91 11.13 8.08
C SER A 27 -16.96 12.34 8.18
N VAL A 28 -17.50 13.48 8.61
CA VAL A 28 -16.71 14.66 9.01
C VAL A 28 -15.61 14.25 10.00
N LYS A 29 -15.92 13.31 10.91
CA LYS A 29 -14.95 12.77 11.86
C LYS A 29 -13.76 12.08 11.17
N THR A 30 -14.02 11.26 10.15
CA THR A 30 -12.97 10.56 9.38
C THR A 30 -12.10 11.56 8.63
N ALA A 31 -12.71 12.59 8.03
CA ALA A 31 -11.98 13.66 7.36
C ALA A 31 -11.09 14.45 8.34
N ASP A 32 -11.58 14.77 9.54
CA ASP A 32 -10.81 15.46 10.58
C ASP A 32 -9.65 14.62 11.10
N THR A 33 -9.84 13.31 11.28
CA THR A 33 -8.79 12.37 11.66
C THR A 33 -7.70 12.31 10.58
N ILE A 34 -8.08 12.20 9.30
CA ILE A 34 -7.13 12.21 8.18
C ILE A 34 -6.30 13.49 8.18
N ASN A 35 -6.94 14.66 8.30
CA ASN A 35 -6.24 15.94 8.33
C ASN A 35 -5.25 16.04 9.51
N THR A 36 -5.65 15.52 10.68
CA THR A 36 -4.80 15.49 11.87
C THR A 36 -3.57 14.61 11.66
N CYS A 37 -3.77 13.41 11.09
CA CYS A 37 -2.69 12.48 10.80
C CYS A 37 -1.74 13.02 9.71
N ASP A 38 -2.27 13.67 8.66
CA ASP A 38 -1.48 14.34 7.64
C ASP A 38 -0.58 15.44 8.22
N ASN A 39 -1.15 16.28 9.09
CA ASN A 39 -0.39 17.30 9.79
C ASN A 39 0.71 16.69 10.65
N ALA A 40 0.42 15.62 11.40
CA ALA A 40 1.41 14.92 12.20
C ALA A 40 2.54 14.33 11.34
N LEU A 41 2.22 13.72 10.19
CA LEU A 41 3.21 13.24 9.23
C LEU A 41 4.10 14.37 8.70
N ASN A 42 3.52 15.51 8.33
CA ASN A 42 4.27 16.67 7.84
C ASN A 42 5.19 17.27 8.92
N VAL A 43 4.74 17.26 10.18
CA VAL A 43 5.59 17.65 11.33
C VAL A 43 6.78 16.71 11.45
N ILE A 44 6.58 15.39 11.40
CA ILE A 44 7.69 14.42 11.44
C ILE A 44 8.69 14.72 10.33
N LEU A 45 8.20 14.96 9.11
CA LEU A 45 9.05 15.27 7.96
C LEU A 45 9.91 16.52 8.20
N GLY A 46 9.34 17.57 8.79
CA GLY A 46 10.06 18.82 9.07
C GLY A 46 11.21 18.68 10.08
N HIS A 47 11.22 17.61 10.88
CA HIS A 47 12.24 17.37 11.91
C HIS A 47 13.24 16.27 11.54
N LEU A 48 13.16 15.73 10.32
CA LEU A 48 14.09 14.67 9.90
C LEU A 48 15.53 15.21 9.73
N PRO A 49 16.53 14.50 10.28
CA PRO A 49 17.92 14.74 9.95
C PRO A 49 18.14 14.67 8.44
N GLU A 50 19.10 15.46 7.94
CA GLU A 50 19.36 15.55 6.50
C GLU A 50 19.55 14.17 5.88
N TYR A 51 20.34 13.27 6.49
CA TYR A 51 20.59 11.91 6.00
C TYR A 51 19.34 11.02 5.83
N LEU A 52 18.22 11.34 6.48
CA LEU A 52 16.94 10.63 6.37
C LEU A 52 15.93 11.33 5.44
N GLN A 53 16.25 12.50 4.90
CA GLN A 53 15.36 13.18 3.95
C GLN A 53 15.23 12.36 2.68
N PHE A 54 14.03 11.83 2.42
CA PHE A 54 13.74 10.96 1.28
C PHE A 54 13.16 11.69 0.06
N HIS A 55 12.81 12.97 0.19
CA HIS A 55 12.16 13.75 -0.88
C HIS A 55 13.13 14.23 -1.97
N ASP A 56 14.42 14.37 -1.66
CA ASP A 56 15.44 14.82 -2.63
C ASP A 56 16.15 13.63 -3.27
N SER A 57 15.78 13.29 -4.50
CA SER A 57 16.38 12.21 -5.29
C SER A 57 17.81 12.51 -5.76
N ASN A 58 18.20 13.78 -5.84
CA ASN A 58 19.51 14.21 -6.36
C ASN A 58 20.60 14.26 -5.28
N ARG A 59 20.22 13.98 -4.03
CA ARG A 59 21.15 13.97 -2.91
C ARG A 59 22.20 12.89 -3.06
N THR A 60 23.40 13.19 -2.57
CA THR A 60 24.50 12.24 -2.47
C THR A 60 24.07 10.95 -1.78
N ILE A 61 24.63 9.84 -2.24
CA ILE A 61 24.38 8.52 -1.65
C ILE A 61 25.20 8.43 -0.37
N GLY A 62 24.52 8.16 0.75
CA GLY A 62 25.11 7.97 2.05
C GLY A 62 25.66 6.56 2.24
N LYS A 63 25.88 6.17 3.50
CA LYS A 63 26.23 4.79 3.86
C LYS A 63 25.02 3.87 3.69
N ASP A 64 25.26 2.58 3.47
CA ASP A 64 24.20 1.59 3.25
C ASP A 64 23.09 1.63 4.32
N TRP A 65 23.45 1.63 5.61
CA TRP A 65 22.45 1.71 6.67
C TRP A 65 21.62 2.99 6.63
N GLN A 66 22.18 4.11 6.18
CA GLN A 66 21.46 5.39 6.04
C GLN A 66 20.46 5.31 4.90
N GLU A 67 20.87 4.72 3.77
CA GLU A 67 20.02 4.55 2.61
C GLU A 67 18.89 3.55 2.86
N ILE A 68 19.15 2.48 3.62
CA ILE A 68 18.10 1.55 4.10
C ILE A 68 17.10 2.33 4.97
N GLN A 69 17.57 3.02 6.02
CA GLN A 69 16.67 3.74 6.93
C GLN A 69 15.86 4.82 6.21
N ARG A 70 16.51 5.61 5.36
CA ARG A 70 15.87 6.63 4.52
C ARG A 70 14.77 6.01 3.65
N THR A 71 15.08 4.91 2.98
CA THR A 71 14.13 4.24 2.07
C THR A 71 12.93 3.71 2.84
N HIS A 72 13.14 2.94 3.92
CA HIS A 72 12.02 2.40 4.72
C HIS A 72 11.20 3.51 5.39
N LEU A 73 11.83 4.60 5.81
CA LEU A 73 11.13 5.75 6.35
C LEU A 73 10.20 6.37 5.29
N GLY A 74 10.71 6.60 4.07
CA GLY A 74 9.91 7.13 2.96
C GLY A 74 8.78 6.18 2.54
N LEU A 75 9.08 4.89 2.38
CA LEU A 75 8.09 3.87 2.05
C LEU A 75 6.98 3.80 3.11
N THR A 76 7.34 3.83 4.39
CA THR A 76 6.37 3.79 5.49
C THR A 76 5.56 5.08 5.57
N TYR A 77 6.19 6.25 5.39
CA TYR A 77 5.50 7.53 5.34
C TYR A 77 4.43 7.55 4.24
N HIS A 78 4.80 7.17 3.01
CA HIS A 78 3.87 7.18 1.90
C HIS A 78 2.84 6.05 1.96
N LEU A 79 3.18 4.89 2.52
CA LEU A 79 2.20 3.84 2.76
C LEU A 79 1.13 4.31 3.76
N THR A 80 1.52 4.97 4.84
CA THR A 80 0.57 5.53 5.81
C THR A 80 -0.36 6.52 5.13
N LYS A 81 0.16 7.46 4.33
CA LYS A 81 -0.67 8.38 3.53
C LYS A 81 -1.60 7.64 2.58
N LEU A 82 -1.07 6.67 1.84
CA LEU A 82 -1.87 5.85 0.94
C LEU A 82 -3.03 5.19 1.70
N MET A 83 -2.78 4.57 2.85
CA MET A 83 -3.80 3.89 3.65
C MET A 83 -4.84 4.84 4.23
N MET A 84 -4.47 6.07 4.60
CA MET A 84 -5.41 7.10 5.06
C MET A 84 -6.40 7.52 3.99
N HIS A 85 -5.92 7.65 2.75
CA HIS A 85 -6.68 8.27 1.69
C HIS A 85 -7.35 7.26 0.74
N ARG A 86 -6.83 6.03 0.65
CA ARG A 86 -7.36 4.97 -0.21
C ARG A 86 -8.86 4.68 -0.05
N PRO A 87 -9.49 4.80 1.14
CA PRO A 87 -10.94 4.65 1.25
C PRO A 87 -11.74 5.58 0.31
N ALA A 88 -11.20 6.76 -0.02
CA ALA A 88 -11.84 7.68 -0.95
C ALA A 88 -12.04 7.08 -2.35
N LEU A 89 -11.03 6.34 -2.84
CA LEU A 89 -11.09 5.63 -4.12
C LEU A 89 -12.19 4.57 -4.13
N VAL A 90 -12.31 3.80 -3.05
CA VAL A 90 -13.33 2.75 -2.90
C VAL A 90 -14.73 3.36 -2.83
N LEU A 91 -14.89 4.49 -2.14
CA LEU A 91 -16.18 5.17 -2.05
C LEU A 91 -16.63 5.73 -3.41
N VAL A 92 -15.75 6.41 -4.16
CA VAL A 92 -16.12 6.96 -5.49
C VAL A 92 -16.53 5.86 -6.45
N THR A 93 -15.77 4.76 -6.48
CA THR A 93 -16.09 3.63 -7.35
C THR A 93 -17.43 2.99 -6.97
N LEU A 94 -17.72 2.76 -5.69
CA LEU A 94 -19.02 2.22 -5.26
C LEU A 94 -20.22 3.10 -5.66
N HIS A 95 -20.13 4.42 -5.47
CA HIS A 95 -21.23 5.35 -5.84
C HIS A 95 -21.40 5.45 -7.37
N SER A 96 -20.31 5.38 -8.12
CA SER A 96 -20.37 5.37 -9.58
C SER A 96 -21.13 4.15 -10.12
N HIS A 97 -21.07 3.01 -9.42
CA HIS A 97 -21.79 1.79 -9.78
C HIS A 97 -23.23 1.74 -9.27
N SER A 98 -23.58 2.46 -8.19
CA SER A 98 -24.95 2.50 -7.66
C SER A 98 -25.87 3.47 -8.41
N GLY A 99 -25.31 4.37 -9.22
CA GLY A 99 -26.08 5.42 -9.92
C GLY A 99 -26.61 6.52 -8.99
N GLU A 100 -26.26 6.47 -7.71
CA GLU A 100 -26.55 7.54 -6.76
C GLU A 100 -25.65 8.75 -7.04
N PRO A 101 -26.14 9.99 -6.85
CA PRO A 101 -25.32 11.18 -7.05
C PRO A 101 -24.10 11.09 -6.13
N SER A 102 -22.91 10.99 -6.74
CA SER A 102 -21.64 11.05 -6.03
C SER A 102 -21.68 12.23 -5.06
N PRO A 103 -21.33 12.04 -3.77
CA PRO A 103 -21.21 13.16 -2.86
C PRO A 103 -20.16 14.09 -3.45
N ASN A 104 -20.61 15.22 -3.98
CA ASN A 104 -19.76 16.21 -4.62
C ASN A 104 -18.94 16.91 -3.53
N MET A 105 -17.90 16.22 -3.08
CA MET A 105 -17.08 16.56 -1.95
C MET A 105 -15.68 16.85 -2.48
N PRO A 106 -15.30 18.13 -2.66
CA PRO A 106 -13.94 18.52 -3.02
C PRO A 106 -12.85 17.95 -2.09
N SER A 107 -13.22 17.48 -0.90
CA SER A 107 -12.34 16.74 0.02
C SER A 107 -12.02 15.32 -0.46
N LEU A 108 -12.92 14.68 -1.23
CA LEU A 108 -12.77 13.31 -1.70
C LEU A 108 -11.78 13.21 -2.86
N GLN A 109 -11.88 14.09 -3.85
CA GLN A 109 -10.91 14.15 -4.94
C GLN A 109 -9.49 14.46 -4.42
N LYS A 110 -9.37 15.41 -3.48
CA LYS A 110 -8.07 15.69 -2.83
C LYS A 110 -7.48 14.47 -2.14
N SER A 111 -8.33 13.66 -1.51
CA SER A 111 -7.93 12.41 -0.87
C SER A 111 -7.45 11.40 -1.92
N ILE A 112 -8.20 11.23 -3.02
CA ILE A 112 -7.79 10.39 -4.15
C ILE A 112 -6.42 10.84 -4.69
N ASP A 113 -6.27 12.13 -4.98
CA ASP A 113 -5.01 12.69 -5.49
C ASP A 113 -3.84 12.44 -4.53
N ALA A 114 -4.07 12.55 -3.21
CA ALA A 114 -3.07 12.26 -2.19
C ALA A 114 -2.69 10.77 -2.13
N ALA A 115 -3.66 9.86 -2.29
CA ALA A 115 -3.42 8.42 -2.36
C ALA A 115 -2.58 8.06 -3.60
N ILE A 116 -2.95 8.61 -4.77
CA ILE A 116 -2.25 8.36 -6.03
C ILE A 116 -0.84 8.96 -6.02
N ALA A 117 -0.69 10.19 -5.55
CA ALA A 117 0.63 10.81 -5.40
C ALA A 117 1.53 9.97 -4.48
N SER A 118 1.00 9.49 -3.35
CA SER A 118 1.76 8.64 -2.42
C SER A 118 2.13 7.29 -3.03
N ALA A 119 1.22 6.66 -3.79
CA ALA A 119 1.51 5.41 -4.50
C ALA A 119 2.65 5.58 -5.53
N LYS A 120 2.65 6.69 -6.29
CA LYS A 120 3.75 7.00 -7.21
C LYS A 120 5.07 7.19 -6.47
N CYS A 121 5.06 7.95 -5.36
CA CYS A 121 6.25 8.14 -4.54
C CYS A 121 6.81 6.82 -3.98
N ILE A 122 5.96 5.86 -3.60
CA ILE A 122 6.41 4.52 -3.16
C ILE A 122 7.18 3.82 -4.28
N VAL A 123 6.62 3.80 -5.50
CA VAL A 123 7.27 3.17 -6.65
C VAL A 123 8.60 3.85 -6.98
N ASP A 124 8.63 5.18 -6.97
CA ASP A 124 9.83 5.96 -7.28
C ASP A 124 10.94 5.76 -6.25
N LEU A 125 10.58 5.74 -4.95
CA LEU A 125 11.53 5.47 -3.87
C LEU A 125 12.09 4.06 -3.96
N ALA A 126 11.24 3.05 -4.17
CA ALA A 126 11.67 1.66 -4.33
C ALA A 126 12.59 1.52 -5.55
N HIS A 127 12.23 2.14 -6.68
CA HIS A 127 13.04 2.09 -7.89
C HIS A 127 14.41 2.74 -7.70
N GLN A 128 14.47 3.94 -7.10
CA GLN A 128 15.74 4.59 -6.79
C GLN A 128 16.59 3.73 -5.85
N ALA A 129 16.00 3.18 -4.79
CA ALA A 129 16.72 2.32 -3.86
C ALA A 129 17.31 1.08 -4.56
N ILE A 130 16.48 0.35 -5.31
CA ILE A 130 16.85 -0.92 -5.97
C ILE A 130 17.91 -0.72 -7.05
N PHE A 131 17.81 0.34 -7.86
CA PHE A 131 18.62 0.50 -9.06
C PHE A 131 19.79 1.46 -8.92
N THR A 132 19.74 2.44 -8.02
CA THR A 132 20.76 3.50 -7.96
C THR A 132 21.40 3.73 -6.61
N ARG A 133 20.70 3.46 -5.49
CA ARG A 133 21.18 3.86 -4.15
C ARG A 133 21.65 2.70 -3.28
N ILE A 134 20.88 1.62 -3.17
CA ILE A 134 21.15 0.53 -2.22
C ILE A 134 20.65 -0.83 -2.75
N GLN A 135 21.52 -1.53 -3.48
CA GLN A 135 21.13 -2.79 -4.14
C GLN A 135 20.71 -3.91 -3.16
N VAL A 136 21.26 -3.95 -1.94
CA VAL A 136 20.94 -5.00 -0.95
C VAL A 136 19.45 -5.04 -0.58
N ILE A 137 18.72 -3.93 -0.82
CA ILE A 137 17.28 -3.83 -0.56
C ILE A 137 16.44 -4.78 -1.43
N GLN A 138 17.00 -5.29 -2.54
CA GLN A 138 16.35 -6.29 -3.41
C GLN A 138 15.99 -7.58 -2.65
N ASN A 139 16.69 -7.86 -1.55
CA ASN A 139 16.47 -9.04 -0.72
C ASN A 139 15.40 -8.83 0.37
N ASP A 140 14.88 -7.61 0.52
CA ASP A 140 13.87 -7.30 1.53
C ASP A 140 12.45 -7.49 0.98
N ALA A 141 11.77 -8.54 1.44
CA ALA A 141 10.41 -8.85 1.03
C ALA A 141 9.39 -7.74 1.36
N SER A 142 9.64 -6.90 2.36
CA SER A 142 8.72 -5.80 2.71
C SER A 142 8.65 -4.74 1.61
N VAL A 143 9.74 -4.50 0.87
CA VAL A 143 9.74 -3.59 -0.29
C VAL A 143 8.79 -4.08 -1.38
N ALA A 144 8.71 -5.40 -1.58
CA ALA A 144 7.74 -5.99 -2.51
C ALA A 144 6.31 -5.65 -2.09
N SER A 145 5.99 -5.79 -0.79
CA SER A 145 4.67 -5.48 -0.23
C SER A 145 4.29 -4.00 -0.38
N PHE A 146 5.24 -3.08 -0.19
CA PHE A 146 5.02 -1.65 -0.45
C PHE A 146 4.70 -1.40 -1.93
N VAL A 147 5.51 -1.94 -2.84
CA VAL A 147 5.34 -1.78 -4.29
C VAL A 147 4.01 -2.38 -4.76
N MET A 148 3.63 -3.56 -4.27
CA MET A 148 2.34 -4.19 -4.57
C MET A 148 1.16 -3.33 -4.10
N SER A 149 1.23 -2.77 -2.88
CA SER A 149 0.18 -1.90 -2.34
C SER A 149 -0.01 -0.63 -3.18
N ALA A 150 1.11 -0.05 -3.67
CA ALA A 150 1.08 1.06 -4.59
C ALA A 150 0.46 0.68 -5.95
N CYS A 151 0.87 -0.45 -6.55
CA CYS A 151 0.32 -0.92 -7.83
C CYS A 151 -1.19 -1.11 -7.78
N VAL A 152 -1.70 -1.80 -6.77
CA VAL A 152 -3.15 -2.03 -6.62
C VAL A 152 -3.89 -0.70 -6.51
N THR A 153 -3.34 0.27 -5.78
CA THR A 153 -3.96 1.60 -5.61
C THR A 153 -3.98 2.38 -6.92
N LEU A 154 -2.88 2.37 -7.68
CA LEU A 154 -2.77 3.00 -8.98
C LEU A 154 -3.75 2.41 -10.00
N LEU A 155 -3.82 1.08 -10.08
CA LEU A 155 -4.67 0.36 -11.02
C LEU A 155 -6.16 0.51 -10.70
N TYR A 156 -6.52 0.60 -9.42
CA TYR A 156 -7.90 0.85 -9.02
C TYR A 156 -8.43 2.18 -9.57
N ASN A 157 -7.56 3.18 -9.67
CA ASN A 157 -7.91 4.49 -10.22
C ASN A 157 -8.17 4.44 -11.73
N VAL A 158 -7.47 3.57 -12.47
CA VAL A 158 -7.65 3.41 -13.94
C VAL A 158 -9.03 2.85 -14.29
N ILE A 159 -9.69 2.15 -13.37
CA ILE A 159 -11.04 1.61 -13.55
C ILE A 159 -12.09 2.73 -13.63
N GLU A 160 -11.79 3.92 -13.08
CA GLU A 160 -12.76 5.01 -13.04
C GLU A 160 -13.14 5.49 -14.45
N PRO A 161 -14.44 5.56 -14.81
CA PRO A 161 -14.87 5.92 -16.16
C PRO A 161 -14.43 7.31 -16.63
N SER A 162 -14.16 8.21 -15.71
CA SER A 162 -13.77 9.61 -15.96
C SER A 162 -12.30 9.78 -16.38
N VAL A 163 -11.49 8.72 -16.27
CA VAL A 163 -10.05 8.79 -16.54
C VAL A 163 -9.77 8.98 -18.03
N THR A 164 -8.82 9.85 -18.34
CA THR A 164 -8.36 10.10 -19.72
C THR A 164 -7.26 9.12 -20.11
N SER A 165 -7.09 8.84 -21.41
CA SER A 165 -5.98 8.01 -21.92
C SER A 165 -4.61 8.55 -21.46
N THR A 166 -4.37 9.87 -21.55
CA THR A 166 -3.11 10.48 -21.09
C THR A 166 -2.82 10.20 -19.62
N TYR A 167 -3.84 10.28 -18.76
CA TYR A 167 -3.69 9.99 -17.34
C TYR A 167 -3.45 8.49 -17.09
N ALA A 168 -4.18 7.62 -17.80
CA ALA A 168 -3.95 6.18 -17.72
C ALA A 168 -2.52 5.80 -18.15
N LYS A 169 -1.96 6.42 -19.20
CA LYS A 169 -0.56 6.23 -19.62
C LYS A 169 0.43 6.60 -18.53
N ASP A 170 0.22 7.75 -17.89
CA ASP A 170 1.04 8.17 -16.75
C ASP A 170 0.98 7.16 -15.60
N ILE A 171 -0.20 6.60 -15.29
CA ILE A 171 -0.34 5.53 -14.30
C ILE A 171 0.40 4.25 -14.75
N PHE A 172 0.19 3.78 -15.98
CA PHE A 172 0.84 2.57 -16.49
C PHE A 172 2.37 2.70 -16.54
N SER A 173 2.91 3.90 -16.77
CA SER A 173 4.36 4.13 -16.70
C SER A 173 4.94 3.90 -15.29
N HIS A 174 4.18 4.25 -14.24
CA HIS A 174 4.58 3.95 -12.86
C HIS A 174 4.38 2.45 -12.55
N VAL A 175 3.33 1.82 -13.07
CA VAL A 175 3.13 0.37 -12.91
C VAL A 175 4.24 -0.43 -13.60
N GLU A 176 4.70 -0.03 -14.78
CA GLU A 176 5.85 -0.64 -15.46
C GLU A 176 7.13 -0.51 -14.64
N ARG A 177 7.38 0.69 -14.07
CA ARG A 177 8.50 0.89 -13.14
C ARG A 177 8.41 -0.05 -11.93
N ALA A 178 7.21 -0.25 -11.40
CA ALA A 178 6.97 -1.17 -10.30
C ALA A 178 7.19 -2.64 -10.69
N ILE A 179 6.76 -3.06 -11.88
CA ILE A 179 7.04 -4.38 -12.46
C ILE A 179 8.55 -4.61 -12.52
N HIS A 180 9.32 -3.62 -12.98
CA HIS A 180 10.78 -3.70 -13.00
C HIS A 180 11.40 -3.81 -11.60
N CYS A 181 10.87 -3.09 -10.60
CA CYS A 181 11.30 -3.27 -9.21
C CYS A 181 11.08 -4.70 -8.74
N LEU A 182 9.87 -5.24 -8.94
CA LEU A 182 9.49 -6.59 -8.52
C LEU A 182 10.34 -7.67 -9.23
N ASP A 183 10.59 -7.52 -10.54
CA ASP A 183 11.44 -8.42 -11.31
C ASP A 183 12.90 -8.47 -10.82
N LYS A 184 13.37 -7.39 -10.17
CA LYS A 184 14.71 -7.33 -9.58
C LYS A 184 14.79 -7.85 -8.15
N MET A 185 13.66 -8.15 -7.51
CA MET A 185 13.71 -8.64 -6.14
C MET A 185 14.13 -10.10 -6.08
N ASP A 186 15.07 -10.39 -5.18
CA ASP A 186 15.63 -11.72 -4.92
C ASP A 186 15.44 -12.12 -3.44
N HIS A 187 14.38 -11.59 -2.83
CA HIS A 187 14.03 -11.89 -1.45
C HIS A 187 13.65 -13.36 -1.29
N VAL A 188 14.02 -13.93 -0.14
CA VAL A 188 13.64 -15.29 0.23
C VAL A 188 12.22 -15.26 0.78
N GLY A 189 11.27 -15.83 0.04
CA GLY A 189 9.87 -15.90 0.44
C GLY A 189 9.10 -16.95 -0.35
N PRO A 190 7.86 -17.26 0.07
CA PRO A 190 7.00 -18.22 -0.63
C PRO A 190 6.60 -17.75 -2.03
N THR A 191 6.60 -16.43 -2.26
CA THR A 191 6.29 -15.81 -3.55
C THR A 191 7.49 -15.00 -4.00
N THR A 192 7.98 -15.28 -5.21
CA THR A 192 9.13 -14.56 -5.78
C THR A 192 8.72 -13.18 -6.34
N GLY A 193 9.67 -12.25 -6.43
CA GLY A 193 9.45 -10.96 -7.08
C GLY A 193 8.91 -11.09 -8.52
N LYS A 194 9.39 -12.09 -9.26
CA LYS A 194 8.91 -12.40 -10.62
C LYS A 194 7.47 -12.93 -10.66
N ALA A 195 7.03 -13.66 -9.64
CA ALA A 195 5.63 -14.08 -9.57
C ALA A 195 4.73 -12.85 -9.29
N LEU A 196 5.16 -11.96 -8.40
CA LEU A 196 4.45 -10.71 -8.10
C LEU A 196 4.37 -9.78 -9.31
N SER A 197 5.44 -9.66 -10.10
CA SER A 197 5.43 -8.82 -11.30
C SER A 197 4.42 -9.31 -12.34
N VAL A 198 4.34 -10.63 -12.55
CA VAL A 198 3.34 -11.26 -13.42
C VAL A 198 1.92 -11.02 -12.90
N ASP A 199 1.69 -11.07 -11.59
CA ASP A 199 0.38 -10.79 -11.02
C ASP A 199 -0.03 -9.32 -11.18
N VAL A 200 0.92 -8.38 -11.05
CA VAL A 200 0.67 -6.96 -11.36
C VAL A 200 0.30 -6.77 -12.83
N MET A 201 1.00 -7.45 -13.76
CA MET A 201 0.68 -7.38 -15.18
C MET A 201 -0.74 -7.87 -15.48
N LYS A 202 -1.19 -8.96 -14.84
CA LYS A 202 -2.56 -9.46 -14.96
C LYS A 202 -3.57 -8.45 -14.41
N CYS A 203 -3.36 -7.96 -13.19
CA CYS A 203 -4.22 -6.95 -12.58
C CYS A 203 -4.34 -5.68 -13.44
N ALA A 204 -3.24 -5.26 -14.07
CA ALA A 204 -3.21 -4.10 -14.95
C ALA A 204 -4.02 -4.32 -16.23
N LYS A 205 -3.94 -5.51 -16.81
CA LYS A 205 -4.77 -5.92 -17.95
C LYS A 205 -6.25 -5.96 -17.58
N ASP A 206 -6.58 -6.53 -16.42
CA ASP A 206 -7.96 -6.58 -15.94
C ASP A 206 -8.51 -5.16 -15.70
N ALA A 207 -7.71 -4.28 -15.09
CA ALA A 207 -8.07 -2.88 -14.91
C ALA A 207 -8.30 -2.16 -16.26
N LEU A 208 -7.46 -2.41 -17.26
CA LEU A 208 -7.65 -1.88 -18.63
C LEU A 208 -8.96 -2.39 -19.25
N MET A 209 -9.27 -3.67 -19.08
CA MET A 209 -10.51 -4.27 -19.60
C MET A 209 -11.77 -3.75 -18.90
N LEU A 210 -11.64 -3.26 -17.66
CA LEU A 210 -12.74 -2.64 -16.91
C LEU A 210 -12.82 -1.12 -17.13
N SER A 211 -11.77 -0.49 -17.64
CA SER A 211 -11.71 0.95 -17.94
C SER A 211 -12.66 1.36 -19.08
N ASN A 212 -12.81 2.67 -19.29
CA ASN A 212 -13.67 3.20 -20.36
C ASN A 212 -13.21 2.75 -21.76
N SER A 213 -14.11 2.86 -22.74
CA SER A 213 -13.86 2.41 -24.11
C SER A 213 -12.69 3.13 -24.76
N ASP A 214 -12.49 4.41 -24.43
CA ASP A 214 -11.47 5.26 -25.05
C ASP A 214 -10.06 4.79 -24.67
N ILE A 215 -9.85 4.37 -23.42
CA ILE A 215 -8.58 3.79 -22.96
C ILE A 215 -8.43 2.37 -23.48
N ARG A 216 -9.49 1.54 -23.39
CA ARG A 216 -9.45 0.11 -23.74
C ARG A 216 -9.11 -0.13 -25.21
N PHE A 217 -9.61 0.71 -26.11
CA PHE A 217 -9.39 0.61 -27.55
C PHE A 217 -8.28 1.54 -28.06
N ASP A 218 -7.52 2.18 -27.16
CA ASP A 218 -6.36 2.99 -27.55
C ASP A 218 -5.20 2.09 -27.98
N HIS A 219 -5.04 1.92 -29.29
CA HIS A 219 -3.91 1.18 -29.86
C HIS A 219 -2.55 1.77 -29.46
N ALA A 220 -2.47 3.09 -29.24
CA ALA A 220 -1.23 3.73 -28.78
C ALA A 220 -0.90 3.40 -27.32
N MET A 221 -1.85 2.86 -26.54
CA MET A 221 -1.58 2.34 -25.19
C MET A 221 -0.85 1.00 -25.26
N ILE A 222 -1.29 0.11 -26.16
CA ILE A 222 -0.69 -1.22 -26.34
C ILE A 222 0.70 -1.12 -26.99
N ASP A 223 0.89 -0.18 -27.91
CA ASP A 223 2.20 0.07 -28.52
C ASP A 223 3.23 0.59 -27.51
N GLU A 224 2.79 1.43 -26.56
CA GLU A 224 3.64 2.03 -25.53
C GLU A 224 3.92 1.05 -24.38
N PHE A 225 2.95 0.22 -24.01
CA PHE A 225 3.07 -0.80 -22.96
C PHE A 225 2.76 -2.21 -23.52
N PRO A 226 3.68 -2.83 -24.29
CA PRO A 226 3.44 -4.13 -24.94
C PRO A 226 3.09 -5.26 -23.96
N TRP A 227 3.54 -5.13 -22.71
CA TRP A 227 3.25 -6.10 -21.65
C TRP A 227 1.79 -6.13 -21.22
N LEU A 228 0.97 -5.14 -21.56
CA LEU A 228 -0.49 -5.19 -21.36
C LEU A 228 -1.16 -6.25 -22.25
N ASN A 229 -0.51 -6.65 -23.35
CA ASN A 229 -0.98 -7.70 -24.24
C ASN A 229 -0.51 -9.11 -23.83
N PHE A 230 -0.06 -9.30 -22.57
CA PHE A 230 0.40 -10.61 -22.11
C PHE A 230 -0.72 -11.66 -22.20
N ASN A 231 -0.45 -12.73 -22.97
CA ASN A 231 -1.30 -13.88 -23.28
C ASN A 231 -2.73 -13.54 -23.73
N SER A 232 -2.91 -13.56 -25.05
CA SER A 232 -4.19 -13.55 -25.76
C SER A 232 -4.95 -14.88 -25.60
N ASP A 233 -5.29 -15.25 -24.36
CA ASP A 233 -6.42 -16.14 -24.13
C ASP A 233 -7.52 -15.30 -23.46
N PRO A 234 -8.72 -15.23 -24.04
CA PRO A 234 -9.83 -14.51 -23.44
C PRO A 234 -10.19 -15.19 -22.11
N ILE A 235 -10.36 -14.39 -21.06
CA ILE A 235 -11.04 -14.83 -19.84
C ILE A 235 -12.44 -15.25 -20.29
N SER A 236 -12.71 -16.54 -20.30
CA SER A 236 -14.05 -17.04 -20.56
C SER A 236 -14.90 -16.64 -19.36
N ASP A 237 -15.82 -15.69 -19.55
CA ASP A 237 -16.78 -15.17 -18.54
C ASP A 237 -17.62 -16.28 -17.85
N GLN A 238 -17.46 -17.55 -18.26
CA GLN A 238 -18.18 -18.69 -17.70
C GLN A 238 -17.68 -19.17 -16.33
N ASN A 239 -16.47 -18.77 -15.89
CA ASN A 239 -15.94 -19.23 -14.59
C ASN A 239 -16.14 -18.23 -13.42
N LEU A 240 -16.53 -16.98 -13.69
CA LEU A 240 -16.84 -16.00 -12.64
C LEU A 240 -18.27 -16.13 -12.09
N ALA A 241 -19.16 -16.84 -12.80
CA ALA A 241 -20.55 -17.05 -12.38
C ALA A 241 -20.78 -18.37 -11.60
N ALA A 242 -19.78 -19.25 -11.50
CA ALA A 242 -19.97 -20.59 -10.94
C ALA A 242 -19.65 -20.72 -9.44
N ASP A 243 -18.90 -19.79 -8.84
CA ASP A 243 -18.44 -19.91 -7.44
C ASP A 243 -19.11 -18.95 -6.44
N VAL A 244 -20.14 -18.20 -6.85
CA VAL A 244 -20.97 -17.43 -5.93
C VAL A 244 -22.24 -18.21 -5.59
N GLN A 245 -22.06 -19.35 -4.92
CA GLN A 245 -23.17 -20.07 -4.27
C GLN A 245 -22.90 -20.36 -2.80
N HIS A 246 -22.33 -19.40 -2.06
CA HIS A 246 -22.60 -19.30 -0.63
C HIS A 246 -22.65 -17.82 -0.23
N PRO A 247 -23.84 -17.25 0.03
CA PRO A 247 -23.91 -15.95 0.69
C PRO A 247 -23.24 -16.10 2.07
N LEU A 248 -22.19 -15.32 2.33
CA LEU A 248 -21.60 -15.20 3.66
C LEU A 248 -22.64 -14.57 4.58
N ASN A 249 -23.36 -15.42 5.31
CA ASN A 249 -24.34 -15.02 6.31
C ASN A 249 -23.58 -14.55 7.57
N PHE A 250 -23.37 -13.25 7.70
CA PHE A 250 -22.60 -12.63 8.79
C PHE A 250 -23.34 -12.54 10.14
N ASP A 251 -24.58 -13.03 10.24
CA ASP A 251 -25.46 -12.71 11.38
C ASP A 251 -25.54 -13.75 12.53
N ALA A 252 -24.77 -14.85 12.52
CA ALA A 252 -25.03 -15.94 13.47
C ALA A 252 -23.89 -16.35 14.43
N GLN A 253 -22.69 -15.76 14.38
CA GLN A 253 -21.55 -16.25 15.19
C GLN A 253 -21.02 -15.28 16.26
N MET A 254 -21.60 -14.09 16.42
CA MET A 254 -21.18 -13.13 17.46
C MET A 254 -21.95 -13.26 18.79
N ALA A 255 -22.75 -14.31 18.97
CA ALA A 255 -23.58 -14.51 20.15
C ALA A 255 -23.17 -15.78 20.93
N GLN A 256 -21.91 -15.85 21.37
CA GLN A 256 -21.49 -16.66 22.53
C GLN A 256 -19.99 -16.49 22.80
N MET A 257 -19.64 -15.58 23.71
CA MET A 257 -18.37 -15.63 24.45
C MET A 257 -18.71 -15.55 25.94
N PRO A 258 -18.26 -16.50 26.78
CA PRO A 258 -18.55 -16.51 28.20
C PRO A 258 -17.71 -15.45 28.93
N SER A 259 -18.37 -14.65 29.76
CA SER A 259 -17.75 -13.73 30.70
C SER A 259 -17.03 -14.50 31.80
N HIS A 260 -15.70 -14.48 31.82
CA HIS A 260 -14.92 -14.83 33.01
C HIS A 260 -14.34 -13.55 33.63
N SER A 261 -14.96 -13.17 34.74
CA SER A 261 -14.38 -12.31 35.76
C SER A 261 -13.41 -13.13 36.61
N ASP A 262 -12.16 -12.68 36.78
CA ASP A 262 -11.42 -12.92 38.02
C ASP A 262 -10.19 -12.01 38.17
N GLY A 263 -10.10 -11.39 39.36
CA GLY A 263 -8.88 -11.32 40.16
C GLY A 263 -7.78 -10.34 39.77
N LEU A 264 -7.85 -9.11 40.30
CA LEU A 264 -6.70 -8.23 40.49
C LEU A 264 -5.65 -8.90 41.42
N ASN A 265 -4.40 -9.02 41.01
CA ASN A 265 -3.26 -9.14 41.92
C ASN A 265 -2.03 -8.43 41.36
N SER A 266 -1.33 -7.72 42.24
CA SER A 266 -0.19 -6.85 41.93
C SER A 266 1.16 -7.57 42.00
N ASN A 267 2.13 -7.02 41.26
CA ASN A 267 3.58 -7.28 41.26
C ASN A 267 4.09 -8.51 40.49
N ALA A 268 4.43 -8.30 39.22
CA ALA A 268 5.66 -8.83 38.60
C ALA A 268 5.98 -8.02 37.34
N ASN A 269 7.25 -7.66 37.15
CA ASN A 269 7.78 -7.25 35.86
C ASN A 269 7.65 -8.45 34.91
N ASP A 270 6.63 -8.45 34.06
CA ASP A 270 6.55 -9.37 32.94
C ASP A 270 6.01 -8.63 31.72
N LEU A 271 6.85 -8.59 30.68
CA LEU A 271 6.48 -8.26 29.31
C LEU A 271 5.39 -9.26 28.89
N VAL A 272 4.14 -8.81 28.87
CA VAL A 272 3.02 -9.61 28.36
C VAL A 272 3.20 -9.77 26.85
N PRO A 273 3.44 -10.99 26.33
CA PRO A 273 3.36 -11.25 24.91
C PRO A 273 1.88 -11.25 24.53
N ALA A 274 1.51 -10.47 23.51
CA ALA A 274 0.21 -10.64 22.87
C ALA A 274 0.24 -11.95 22.07
N ASP A 275 -0.14 -13.05 22.74
CA ASP A 275 -0.29 -14.37 22.13
C ASP A 275 -1.58 -14.40 21.31
N ILE A 276 -1.46 -13.99 20.05
CA ILE A 276 -2.47 -14.23 19.03
C ILE A 276 -1.84 -15.22 18.06
N SER A 277 -2.16 -16.51 18.24
CA SER A 277 -1.75 -17.59 17.35
C SER A 277 -0.23 -17.88 17.33
N GLY A 278 0.28 -18.62 18.31
CA GLY A 278 1.13 -19.81 18.12
C GLY A 278 2.40 -19.73 17.25
N MET A 279 2.85 -18.54 16.86
CA MET A 279 4.03 -18.28 16.06
C MET A 279 4.77 -17.13 16.74
N ASN A 280 5.82 -17.46 17.49
CA ASN A 280 6.77 -16.46 17.99
C ASN A 280 7.41 -15.75 16.78
N TYR A 281 6.89 -14.58 16.42
CA TYR A 281 7.58 -13.65 15.53
C TYR A 281 8.74 -13.01 16.30
N LEU A 282 9.83 -13.77 16.46
CA LEU A 282 11.14 -13.15 16.60
C LEU A 282 11.58 -12.70 15.21
N SER A 283 11.86 -11.42 15.03
CA SER A 283 12.49 -10.89 13.82
C SER A 283 13.79 -11.64 13.54
N TYR A 284 13.81 -12.50 12.53
CA TYR A 284 14.97 -13.32 12.14
C TYR A 284 16.22 -12.50 11.74
N TRP A 285 16.10 -11.18 11.64
CA TRP A 285 17.20 -10.23 11.44
C TRP A 285 18.29 -10.30 12.52
N LEU A 286 17.99 -10.76 13.74
CA LEU A 286 19.00 -10.89 14.80
C LEU A 286 19.84 -12.18 14.71
N ASN A 287 19.41 -13.18 13.93
CA ASN A 287 20.05 -14.51 13.89
C ASN A 287 20.62 -14.89 12.51
N GLY A 288 20.42 -14.08 11.47
CA GLY A 288 20.96 -14.34 10.13
C GLY A 288 22.15 -13.45 9.83
N ASN A 289 23.37 -14.01 9.86
CA ASN A 289 24.65 -13.44 9.40
C ASN A 289 24.91 -11.97 9.73
N VAL A 290 25.86 -11.74 10.65
CA VAL A 290 26.43 -10.42 10.96
C VAL A 290 27.01 -9.79 9.69
N PHE A 291 26.18 -9.05 8.96
CA PHE A 291 26.64 -8.04 8.03
C PHE A 291 27.04 -6.84 8.89
N ASP A 292 28.34 -6.61 9.01
CA ASP A 292 28.85 -5.41 9.66
C ASP A 292 28.49 -4.19 8.80
N PHE A 293 27.35 -3.59 9.11
CA PHE A 293 26.87 -2.37 8.44
C PHE A 293 27.55 -1.10 8.98
N GLY A 294 28.55 -1.21 9.88
CA GLY A 294 29.29 -0.08 10.41
C GLY A 294 28.40 0.95 11.12
N ILE A 295 27.39 0.48 11.84
CA ILE A 295 26.51 1.31 12.68
C ILE A 295 27.36 1.81 13.88
N PRO A 296 27.54 3.13 14.08
CA PRO A 296 28.25 3.64 15.25
C PRO A 296 27.53 3.25 16.55
N GLU A 297 28.29 2.78 17.55
CA GLU A 297 27.76 2.37 18.86
C GLU A 297 27.06 3.51 19.62
N ASP A 298 27.32 4.76 19.22
CA ASP A 298 26.85 5.98 19.88
C ASP A 298 25.41 6.39 19.50
N LEU A 299 24.70 5.59 18.69
CA LEU A 299 23.35 5.89 18.17
C LEU A 299 22.24 4.98 18.72
N ASN A 300 22.50 4.21 19.78
CA ASN A 300 21.49 3.46 20.55
C ASN A 300 20.88 4.30 21.69
#